data_AF-S6F7W0-F1
#
_entry.id   AF-S6F7W0-F1
#
_cell.length_a   1.000
_cell.length_b   1.000
_cell.length_c   1.000
_cell.angle_alpha   90.00
_cell.angle_beta   90.00
_cell.angle_gamma   90.00
#
_symmetry.space_group_name_H-M   'P 1'
#
loop_
_entity.id
_entity.type
_entity.pdbx_description
1 polymer ?
#
loop_
_entity_poly.entity_id
_entity_poly.type
_entity_poly.pdbx_seq_one_letter_code
_entity_poly.pdbx_strand_id
1 'polypeptide(L)'
;MYNRGVKAIFCSAGATGVGAINEAKSRATKGEEVWVIGVDVDQYTHGIYEGDKSVILTSAMKRIDNAAADMIKAEKEGNFPGGDTIVYDVTNNGVGIPDENPNLSEDTTKTVKEVVEKIKNGEIKVSAEKGDLL
;
A
#
# COMPACT_ATOMS: atom_id res chain seq x y z
N MET A 1 -10.99 0.16 16.54
CA MET A 1 -11.39 -0.88 15.55
C MET A 1 -11.11 -2.28 16.08
N TYR A 2 -9.88 -2.59 16.51
CA TYR A 2 -9.53 -3.88 17.11
C TYR A 2 -10.44 -4.32 18.27
N ASN A 3 -10.77 -3.43 19.22
CA ASN A 3 -11.74 -3.73 20.29
C ASN A 3 -13.15 -4.14 19.80
N ARG A 4 -13.49 -3.85 18.54
CA ARG A 4 -14.76 -4.24 17.90
C ARG A 4 -14.62 -5.52 17.07
N GLY A 5 -13.52 -6.25 17.19
CA GLY A 5 -13.27 -7.52 16.49
C GLY A 5 -12.70 -7.38 15.07
N VAL A 6 -12.39 -6.16 14.60
CA VAL A 6 -11.68 -5.97 13.32
C VAL A 6 -10.27 -6.55 13.44
N LYS A 7 -9.85 -7.41 12.51
CA LYS A 7 -8.51 -8.02 12.52
C LYS A 7 -7.48 -7.32 11.65
N ALA A 8 -7.91 -6.66 10.56
CA ALA A 8 -7.02 -5.95 9.65
C ALA A 8 -7.51 -4.52 9.43
N ILE A 9 -6.58 -3.55 9.46
CA ILE A 9 -6.89 -2.13 9.25
C ILE A 9 -6.03 -1.58 8.13
N PHE A 10 -6.65 -1.12 7.05
CA PHE A 10 -5.98 -0.29 6.05
C PHE A 10 -5.84 1.15 6.55
N CYS A 11 -4.62 1.60 6.78
CA CYS A 11 -4.35 2.85 7.49
C CYS A 11 -3.78 3.93 6.58
N SER A 12 -4.64 4.52 5.74
CA SER A 12 -4.28 5.66 4.87
C SER A 12 -4.24 6.99 5.64
N ALA A 13 -3.30 7.13 6.57
CA ALA A 13 -3.24 8.24 7.52
C ALA A 13 -1.85 8.88 7.69
N GLY A 14 -0.91 8.63 6.75
CA GLY A 14 0.45 9.18 6.82
C GLY A 14 1.10 8.98 8.20
N ALA A 15 1.67 10.04 8.77
CA ALA A 15 2.32 9.99 10.09
C ALA A 15 1.37 9.59 11.23
N THR A 16 0.08 9.93 11.17
CA THR A 16 -0.91 9.47 12.16
C THR A 16 -1.04 7.95 12.13
N GLY A 17 -0.80 7.30 10.98
CA GLY A 17 -0.79 5.84 10.84
C GLY A 17 0.27 5.13 11.68
N VAL A 18 1.35 5.81 12.07
CA VAL A 18 2.36 5.26 13.00
C VAL A 18 1.72 4.88 14.33
N GLY A 19 0.72 5.62 14.80
CA GLY A 19 -0.04 5.27 16.00
C GLY A 19 -0.82 3.96 15.85
N ALA A 20 -1.41 3.70 14.67
CA ALA A 20 -2.11 2.45 14.39
C ALA A 20 -1.16 1.26 14.31
N ILE A 21 0.03 1.44 13.74
CA ILE A 21 1.10 0.43 13.72
C ILE A 21 1.54 0.10 15.14
N ASN A 22 1.82 1.13 15.98
CA ASN A 22 2.23 0.93 17.36
C ASN A 22 1.18 0.19 18.20
N GLU A 23 -0.10 0.52 18.02
CA GLU A 23 -1.21 -0.19 18.67
C GLU A 23 -1.28 -1.65 18.22
N ALA A 24 -1.13 -1.92 16.92
CA ALA A 24 -1.10 -3.29 16.42
C ALA A 24 0.07 -4.10 16.99
N LYS A 25 1.27 -3.50 17.06
CA LYS A 25 2.45 -4.13 17.69
C LYS A 25 2.18 -4.46 19.16
N SER A 26 1.64 -3.50 19.93
CA SER A 26 1.29 -3.69 21.35
C SER A 26 0.34 -4.87 21.59
N ARG A 27 -0.62 -5.08 20.68
CA ARG A 27 -1.56 -6.20 20.70
C ARG A 27 -0.91 -7.51 20.27
N ALA A 28 -0.15 -7.50 19.17
CA ALA A 28 0.53 -8.68 18.65
C ALA A 28 1.53 -9.27 19.65
N THR A 29 2.28 -8.42 20.38
CA THR A 29 3.16 -8.86 21.48
C THR A 29 2.40 -9.55 22.62
N LYS A 30 1.09 -9.28 22.77
CA LYS A 30 0.22 -9.95 23.76
C LYS A 30 -0.48 -11.19 23.20
N GLY A 31 -0.17 -11.58 21.95
CA GLY A 31 -0.75 -12.73 21.28
C GLY A 31 -2.09 -12.47 20.59
N GLU A 32 -2.53 -11.21 20.47
CA GLU A 32 -3.71 -10.87 19.67
C GLU A 32 -3.37 -10.93 18.17
N GLU A 33 -4.22 -11.56 17.36
CA GLU A 33 -4.10 -11.60 15.91
C GLU A 33 -4.65 -10.30 15.29
N VAL A 34 -3.76 -9.36 15.00
CA VAL A 34 -4.10 -8.06 14.41
C VAL A 34 -3.09 -7.65 13.33
N TRP A 35 -3.60 -6.96 12.31
CA TRP A 35 -2.87 -6.60 11.10
C TRP A 35 -3.11 -5.16 10.68
N VAL A 36 -2.09 -4.54 10.12
CA VAL A 36 -2.18 -3.24 9.45
C VAL A 36 -1.80 -3.40 7.98
N ILE A 37 -2.55 -2.76 7.09
CA ILE A 37 -2.12 -2.53 5.71
C ILE A 37 -1.57 -1.11 5.65
N GLY A 38 -0.28 -1.00 5.36
CA GLY A 38 0.45 0.26 5.30
C GLY A 38 0.14 1.09 4.06
N VAL A 39 0.73 2.29 3.96
CA VAL A 39 0.60 3.19 2.81
C VAL A 39 1.92 3.88 2.46
N ASP A 40 1.94 4.41 1.24
CA ASP A 40 2.99 5.25 0.65
C ASP A 40 4.29 4.48 0.35
N VAL A 41 4.91 3.91 1.37
CA VAL A 41 6.16 3.15 1.31
C VAL A 41 5.97 1.72 1.81
N ASP A 42 7.01 0.89 1.66
CA ASP A 42 6.99 -0.44 2.26
C ASP A 42 7.21 -0.29 3.77
N GLN A 43 6.13 -0.46 4.52
CA GLN A 43 6.14 -0.28 5.97
C GLN A 43 6.45 -1.59 6.72
N TYR A 44 6.79 -2.70 6.05
CA TYR A 44 7.00 -3.99 6.72
C TYR A 44 7.91 -3.89 7.95
N THR A 45 9.04 -3.18 7.81
CA THR A 45 10.03 -3.00 8.88
C THR A 45 9.52 -2.15 10.05
N HIS A 46 8.58 -1.22 9.82
CA HIS A 46 7.97 -0.41 10.87
C HIS A 46 7.11 -1.27 11.81
N GLY A 47 6.50 -2.32 11.25
CA GLY A 47 5.62 -3.25 11.97
C GLY A 47 6.32 -4.35 12.76
N ILE A 48 7.65 -4.46 12.69
CA ILE A 48 8.39 -5.53 13.36
C ILE A 48 8.19 -5.45 14.87
N TYR A 49 7.67 -6.52 15.48
CA TYR A 49 7.35 -6.58 16.92
C TYR A 49 8.08 -7.70 17.68
N GLU A 50 8.58 -8.73 16.99
CA GLU A 50 9.35 -9.84 17.58
C GLU A 50 10.19 -10.54 16.50
N GLY A 51 11.52 -10.47 16.60
CA GLY A 51 12.40 -11.04 15.57
C GLY A 51 12.08 -10.43 14.20
N ASP A 52 11.76 -11.28 13.22
CA ASP A 52 11.34 -10.87 11.87
C ASP A 52 9.82 -10.79 11.68
N LYS A 53 9.03 -11.05 12.74
CA LYS A 53 7.57 -10.97 12.67
C LYS A 53 7.11 -9.52 12.64
N SER A 54 6.26 -9.19 11.68
CA SER A 54 5.68 -7.86 11.49
C SER A 54 4.15 -7.90 11.52
N VAL A 55 3.53 -6.86 12.10
CA VAL A 55 2.06 -6.66 12.05
C VAL A 55 1.59 -6.08 10.70
N ILE A 56 2.51 -5.76 9.79
CA ILE A 56 2.18 -5.19 8.48
C ILE A 56 1.87 -6.33 7.52
N LEU A 57 0.61 -6.48 7.14
CA LEU A 57 0.18 -7.52 6.21
C LEU A 57 0.78 -7.30 4.82
N THR A 58 0.70 -6.06 4.35
CA THR A 58 1.32 -5.52 3.13
C THR A 58 1.22 -3.99 3.18
N SER A 59 1.68 -3.28 2.15
CA SER A 59 1.54 -1.82 2.03
C SER A 59 0.95 -1.43 0.68
N ALA A 60 0.00 -0.50 0.66
CA ALA A 60 -0.42 0.15 -0.58
C ALA A 60 0.62 1.21 -0.97
N MET A 61 1.58 0.79 -1.79
CA MET A 61 2.70 1.61 -2.26
C MET A 61 2.21 2.74 -3.15
N LYS A 62 2.78 3.93 -2.96
CA LYS A 62 2.59 5.08 -3.83
C LYS A 62 3.93 5.68 -4.19
N ARG A 63 4.32 5.58 -5.46
CA ARG A 63 5.64 5.95 -5.96
C ARG A 63 5.81 7.46 -6.18
N ILE A 64 5.61 8.23 -5.10
CA ILE A 64 5.85 9.68 -5.08
C ILE A 64 7.33 9.98 -5.37
N ASP A 65 8.23 9.07 -5.00
CA ASP A 65 9.65 9.08 -5.34
C ASP A 65 9.87 9.14 -6.86
N ASN A 66 9.22 8.25 -7.62
CA ASN A 66 9.32 8.24 -9.08
C ASN A 66 8.71 9.52 -9.67
N ALA A 67 7.51 9.90 -9.23
CA ALA A 67 6.87 11.10 -9.74
C ALA A 67 7.73 12.36 -9.52
N ALA A 68 8.36 12.50 -8.36
CA ALA A 68 9.26 13.62 -8.08
C ALA A 68 10.53 13.56 -8.95
N ALA A 69 11.15 12.37 -9.07
CA ALA A 69 12.35 12.18 -9.88
C ALA A 69 12.10 12.48 -11.36
N ASP A 70 10.96 12.04 -11.90
CA ASP A 70 10.56 12.28 -13.29
C ASP A 70 10.36 13.77 -13.56
N MET A 71 9.77 14.52 -12.64
CA MET A 71 9.60 15.98 -12.79
C MET A 71 10.93 16.73 -12.74
N ILE A 72 11.83 16.36 -11.84
CA ILE A 72 13.18 16.94 -11.77
C ILE A 72 13.94 16.66 -13.08
N LYS A 73 13.81 15.45 -13.62
CA LYS A 73 14.42 15.07 -14.89
C LYS A 73 13.83 15.88 -16.05
N ALA A 74 12.50 15.98 -16.14
CA ALA A 74 11.81 16.70 -17.19
C ALA A 74 12.21 18.19 -17.22
N GLU A 75 12.30 18.85 -16.06
CA GLU A 75 12.78 20.23 -15.95
C GLU A 75 14.23 20.37 -16.44
N LYS A 76 15.12 19.49 -15.98
CA LYS A 76 16.53 19.50 -16.39
C LYS A 76 16.69 19.31 -17.91
N GLU A 77 15.81 18.53 -18.53
CA GLU A 77 15.80 18.26 -19.97
C GLU A 77 15.02 19.32 -20.77
N GLY A 78 14.42 20.32 -20.12
CA GLY A 78 13.63 21.38 -20.77
C GLY A 78 12.25 20.92 -21.27
N ASN A 79 11.78 19.77 -20.81
CA ASN A 79 10.52 19.13 -21.21
C ASN A 79 9.49 19.12 -20.06
N PHE A 80 9.56 20.10 -19.14
CA PHE A 80 8.63 20.14 -18.01
C PHE A 80 7.18 20.30 -18.51
N PRO A 81 6.27 19.37 -18.17
CA PRO A 81 4.89 19.36 -18.68
C PRO A 81 4.00 20.32 -17.89
N GLY A 82 4.35 21.62 -17.93
CA GLY A 82 3.64 22.66 -17.21
C GLY A 82 2.19 22.80 -17.68
N GLY A 83 1.24 22.63 -16.76
CA GLY A 83 -0.21 22.72 -17.05
C GLY A 83 -0.89 21.38 -17.33
N ASP A 84 -0.13 20.29 -17.48
CA ASP A 84 -0.67 18.96 -17.68
C ASP A 84 -0.96 18.25 -16.36
N THR A 85 -1.92 17.33 -16.38
CA THR A 85 -2.15 16.37 -15.30
C THR A 85 -1.57 15.02 -15.68
N ILE A 86 -0.56 14.58 -14.94
CA ILE A 86 0.07 13.27 -15.12
C ILE A 86 -0.50 12.30 -14.10
N VAL A 87 -1.02 11.17 -14.59
CA VAL A 87 -1.60 10.13 -13.73
C VAL A 87 -0.58 9.03 -13.51
N TYR A 88 -0.30 8.74 -12.24
CA TYR A 88 0.51 7.61 -11.79
C TYR A 88 -0.42 6.58 -11.17
N ASP A 89 -0.59 5.45 -11.85
CA ASP A 89 -1.53 4.39 -11.49
C ASP A 89 -0.87 3.01 -11.63
N VAL A 90 -1.66 1.94 -11.57
CA VAL A 90 -1.10 0.59 -11.66
C VAL A 90 -0.54 0.27 -13.05
N THR A 91 -1.00 0.95 -14.12
CA THR A 91 -0.57 0.71 -15.50
C THR A 91 0.86 1.16 -15.75
N ASN A 92 1.31 2.19 -15.03
CA ASN A 92 2.69 2.69 -15.07
C ASN A 92 3.49 2.40 -13.78
N ASN A 93 3.00 1.47 -12.95
CA ASN A 93 3.59 1.11 -11.66
C ASN A 93 3.77 2.31 -10.70
N GLY A 94 2.94 3.35 -10.86
CA GLY A 94 2.85 4.48 -9.93
C GLY A 94 2.27 4.10 -8.57
N VAL A 95 1.48 3.04 -8.51
CA VAL A 95 0.97 2.41 -7.28
C VAL A 95 1.07 0.88 -7.36
N GLY A 96 1.06 0.22 -6.20
CA GLY A 96 1.11 -1.24 -6.13
C GLY A 96 1.22 -1.76 -4.69
N ILE A 97 1.74 -2.98 -4.55
CA ILE A 97 2.22 -3.53 -3.27
C ILE A 97 3.75 -3.76 -3.38
N PRO A 98 4.48 -3.98 -2.27
CA PRO A 98 5.90 -4.34 -2.34
C PRO A 98 6.16 -5.56 -3.24
N ASP A 99 7.38 -5.68 -3.77
CA ASP A 99 7.76 -6.87 -4.56
C ASP A 99 7.78 -8.13 -3.69
N GLU A 100 8.26 -7.99 -2.45
CA GLU A 100 8.33 -9.05 -1.44
C GLU A 100 7.29 -8.79 -0.34
N ASN A 101 6.45 -9.79 -0.05
CA ASN A 101 5.41 -9.68 0.97
C ASN A 101 5.44 -10.89 1.92
N PRO A 102 6.30 -10.90 2.96
CA PRO A 102 6.51 -12.07 3.80
C PRO A 102 5.26 -12.57 4.54
N ASN A 103 4.27 -11.68 4.74
CA ASN A 103 3.02 -11.98 5.44
C ASN A 103 1.87 -12.39 4.50
N LEU A 104 2.09 -12.44 3.18
CA LEU A 104 1.08 -12.93 2.23
C LEU A 104 1.40 -14.36 1.83
N SER A 105 0.35 -15.18 1.71
CA SER A 105 0.50 -16.52 1.15
C SER A 105 0.83 -16.46 -0.35
N GLU A 106 1.37 -17.56 -0.90
CA GLU A 106 1.60 -17.70 -2.34
C GLU A 106 0.29 -17.53 -3.14
N ASP A 107 -0.80 -18.15 -2.67
CA ASP A 107 -2.12 -18.05 -3.30
C ASP A 107 -2.66 -16.61 -3.30
N THR A 108 -2.49 -15.90 -2.18
CA THR A 108 -2.85 -14.47 -2.09
C THR A 108 -2.01 -13.64 -3.05
N THR A 109 -0.70 -13.87 -3.09
CA THR A 109 0.23 -13.17 -3.99
C THR A 109 -0.13 -13.42 -5.46
N LYS A 110 -0.48 -14.65 -5.82
CA LYS A 110 -0.95 -15.00 -7.15
C LYS A 110 -2.25 -14.28 -7.51
N THR A 111 -3.23 -14.29 -6.61
CA THR A 111 -4.52 -13.61 -6.81
C THR A 111 -4.33 -12.10 -7.00
N VAL A 112 -3.45 -11.47 -6.23
CA VAL A 112 -3.12 -10.05 -6.40
C VAL A 112 -2.53 -9.78 -7.79
N LYS A 113 -1.56 -10.60 -8.23
CA LYS A 113 -0.97 -10.47 -9.58
C LYS A 113 -2.03 -10.61 -10.68
N GLU A 114 -2.93 -11.57 -10.56
CA GLU A 114 -4.04 -11.74 -11.52
C GLU A 114 -4.96 -10.51 -11.56
N VAL A 115 -5.33 -9.95 -10.41
CA VAL A 115 -6.16 -8.74 -10.34
C VAL A 115 -5.42 -7.53 -10.92
N VAL A 116 -4.12 -7.37 -10.63
CA VAL A 116 -3.30 -6.30 -11.19
C VAL A 116 -3.28 -6.36 -12.72
N GLU A 117 -3.07 -7.55 -13.29
CA GLU A 117 -3.08 -7.72 -14.75
C GLU A 117 -4.46 -7.41 -15.36
N LYS A 118 -5.55 -7.80 -14.69
CA LYS A 118 -6.91 -7.44 -15.10
C LYS A 118 -7.20 -5.94 -15.02
N ILE A 119 -6.58 -5.21 -14.08
CA ILE A 119 -6.70 -3.75 -14.04
C ILE A 119 -5.87 -3.15 -15.18
N LYS A 120 -4.65 -3.63 -15.39
CA LYS A 120 -3.74 -3.15 -16.45
C LYS A 120 -4.31 -3.32 -17.85
N ASN A 121 -4.99 -4.43 -18.11
CA ASN A 121 -5.59 -4.71 -19.42
C ASN A 121 -7.01 -4.12 -19.58
N GLY A 122 -7.55 -3.47 -18.54
CA GLY A 122 -8.85 -2.80 -18.57
C GLY A 122 -10.07 -3.71 -18.37
N GLU A 123 -9.89 -5.00 -18.08
CA GLU A 123 -10.96 -5.94 -17.70
C GLU A 123 -11.62 -5.53 -16.38
N ILE A 124 -10.83 -5.05 -15.42
CA ILE A 124 -11.29 -4.47 -14.16
C ILE A 124 -11.05 -2.95 -14.18
N LYS A 125 -12.12 -2.18 -13.95
CA LYS A 125 -12.03 -0.73 -13.72
C LYS A 125 -12.36 -0.42 -12.27
N VAL A 126 -11.39 0.17 -11.57
CA VAL A 126 -11.56 0.59 -10.17
C VAL A 126 -12.34 1.90 -10.14
N SER A 127 -13.44 1.94 -9.38
CA SER A 127 -14.22 3.16 -9.19
C SER A 127 -13.49 4.15 -8.27
N ALA A 128 -13.49 5.43 -8.64
CA ALA A 128 -13.02 6.51 -7.77
C ALA A 128 -13.99 6.82 -6.63
N GLU A 129 -15.25 6.40 -6.77
CA GLU A 129 -16.28 6.55 -5.75
C GLU A 129 -16.51 5.22 -5.04
N LYS A 130 -16.71 5.31 -3.73
CA LYS A 130 -17.17 4.16 -2.95
C LYS A 130 -18.57 3.77 -3.45
N GLY A 131 -18.68 2.60 -4.07
CA GLY A 131 -19.97 2.00 -4.37
C GLY A 131 -20.64 1.42 -3.11
N ASP A 132 -21.83 0.87 -3.30
CA ASP A 132 -22.48 0.09 -2.25
C ASP A 132 -21.73 -1.25 -2.10
N LEU A 133 -21.00 -1.38 -1.00
CA LEU A 133 -20.53 -2.67 -0.52
C LEU A 133 -21.75 -3.35 0.12
N LEU A 134 -22.18 -4.50 -0.42
CA LEU A 134 -23.15 -5.37 0.23
C LEU A 134 -22.76 -5.66 1.69
#